data_AF-A0A2V4W7W3-F1
#
_entry.id   AF-A0A2V4W7W3-F1
#
_cell.length_a   1.000
_cell.length_b   1.000
_cell.length_c   1.000
_cell.angle_alpha   90.00
_cell.angle_beta   90.00
_cell.angle_gamma   90.00
#
_symmetry.space_group_name_H-M   'P 1'
#
loop_
_entity.id
_entity.type
_entity.pdbx_description
1 polymer ?
#
loop_
_entity_poly.entity_id
_entity_poly.type
_entity_poly.pdbx_seq_one_letter_code
_entity_poly.pdbx_strand_id
1 'polypeptide(L)' 'MLYRLTFALNKEQIVTTEMISDKEDLVGATEEAMEQIEHEYGPQAALHLVAFSLLKLEDSGDV' A
#
# COMPACT_ATOMS: atom_id res chain seq x y z
N MET A 1 0.89 -8.49 -9.59
CA MET A 1 1.44 -7.17 -9.94
C MET A 1 2.20 -6.62 -8.73
N LEU A 2 3.34 -5.96 -8.95
CA LEU A 2 4.11 -5.35 -7.86
C LEU A 2 3.67 -3.90 -7.67
N TYR A 3 3.43 -3.51 -6.42
CA TYR A 3 3.06 -2.16 -6.03
C TYR A 3 4.03 -1.63 -4.98
N ARG A 4 4.32 -0.34 -5.04
CA ARG A 4 4.90 0.41 -3.93
C ARG A 4 3.77 1.02 -3.12
N LEU A 5 3.70 0.63 -1.87
CA LEU A 5 2.76 1.15 -0.88
C LEU A 5 3.47 2.18 -0.01
N THR A 6 2.93 3.40 0.07
CA THR A 6 3.41 4.46 0.96
C THR A 6 2.26 5.00 1.77
N PHE A 7 2.42 5.07 3.09
CA PHE A 7 1.38 5.57 3.98
C PHE A 7 1.96 6.28 5.20
N ALA A 8 1.18 7.18 5.77
CA ALA A 8 1.54 7.95 6.96
C ALA A 8 0.64 7.55 8.13
N LEU A 9 1.25 6.97 9.17
CA LEU A 9 0.59 6.63 10.43
C LEU A 9 0.32 7.87 11.27
N ASN A 10 1.19 8.87 11.14
CA ASN A 10 1.08 10.19 11.74
C ASN A 10 2.03 11.15 11.00
N LYS A 11 2.17 12.38 11.50
CA LYS A 11 3.01 13.42 10.87
C LYS A 11 4.51 13.11 10.88
N GLU A 12 4.97 12.20 11.74
CA GLU A 12 6.38 11.88 11.93
C GLU A 12 6.77 10.50 11.36
N GLN A 13 5.77 9.63 11.13
CA GLN A 13 5.97 8.25 10.70
C GLN A 13 5.34 8.00 9.33
N ILE A 14 6.20 8.02 8.31
CA ILE A 14 5.88 7.63 6.93
C ILE A 14 6.55 6.29 6.65
N VAL A 15 5.77 5.32 6.20
CA VAL A 15 6.22 3.99 5.82
C VAL A 15 6.16 3.86 4.32
N THR A 16 7.19 3.25 3.72
CA THR A 16 7.19 2.82 2.32
C THR A 16 7.58 1.35 2.29
N THR A 17 6.74 0.53 1.67
CA THR A 17 6.95 -0.91 1.53
C THR A 17 6.53 -1.37 0.12
N GLU A 18 6.86 -2.61 -0.21
CA GLU A 18 6.42 -3.26 -1.43
C GLU A 18 5.31 -4.26 -1.11
N MET A 19 4.34 -4.35 -2.00
CA MET A 19 3.20 -5.24 -1.91
C MET A 19 3.02 -5.94 -3.25
N ILE A 20 2.78 -7.26 -3.22
CA ILE A 20 2.38 -8.03 -4.39
C ILE A 20 0.89 -8.28 -4.28
N SER A 21 0.15 -7.93 -5.32
CA SER A 21 -1.30 -8.14 -5.42
C SER A 21 -1.64 -8.88 -6.70
N ASP A 22 -2.58 -9.82 -6.64
CA ASP A 22 -3.12 -10.49 -7.82
C ASP A 22 -4.27 -9.71 -8.48
N LYS A 23 -4.73 -8.62 -7.84
CA LYS A 23 -5.82 -7.78 -8.34
C LYS A 23 -5.38 -7.02 -9.58
N GLU A 24 -6.22 -7.09 -10.60
CA GLU A 24 -6.00 -6.43 -11.88
C GLU A 24 -6.39 -4.95 -11.85
N ASP A 25 -7.28 -4.57 -10.92
CA ASP A 25 -7.76 -3.21 -10.74
C ASP A 25 -7.18 -2.54 -9.48
N LEU A 26 -7.10 -1.21 -9.54
CA LEU A 26 -6.53 -0.40 -8.45
C LEU A 26 -7.38 -0.43 -7.17
N VAL A 27 -8.69 -0.65 -7.29
CA VAL A 27 -9.59 -0.70 -6.12
C VAL A 27 -9.28 -1.93 -5.29
N GLY A 28 -9.26 -3.11 -5.92
CA GLY A 28 -8.88 -4.36 -5.24
C GLY A 28 -7.48 -4.30 -4.64
N ALA A 29 -6.51 -3.75 -5.37
CA ALA A 29 -5.16 -3.59 -4.83
C ALA A 29 -5.12 -2.62 -3.63
N THR A 30 -5.99 -1.61 -3.60
CA THR A 30 -6.10 -0.68 -2.47
C THR A 30 -6.74 -1.34 -1.25
N GLU A 31 -7.74 -2.20 -1.44
CA GLU A 31 -8.35 -2.99 -0.36
C GLU A 31 -7.31 -3.91 0.29
N GLU A 32 -6.52 -4.64 -0.50
CA GLU A 32 -5.43 -5.49 0.01
C GLU A 32 -4.35 -4.68 0.72
N ALA A 33 -4.01 -3.48 0.23
CA ALA A 33 -3.07 -2.61 0.90
C ALA A 33 -3.58 -2.14 2.28
N MET A 34 -4.88 -1.87 2.40
CA MET A 34 -5.49 -1.54 3.69
C MET A 34 -5.47 -2.74 4.65
N GLU A 35 -5.78 -3.93 4.17
CA GLU A 35 -5.67 -5.17 4.95
C GLU A 35 -4.23 -5.43 5.41
N GLN A 36 -3.23 -5.21 4.56
CA GLN A 36 -1.82 -5.33 4.92
C GLN A 36 -1.42 -4.32 6.01
N ILE A 37 -1.85 -3.05 5.89
CA ILE A 37 -1.59 -2.03 6.93
C ILE A 37 -2.23 -2.43 8.25
N GLU A 38 -3.48 -2.89 8.23
CA GLU A 38 -4.17 -3.38 9.43
C GLU A 38 -3.46 -4.57 10.05
N HIS A 39 -2.98 -5.52 9.24
CA HIS A 39 -2.29 -6.70 9.72
C HIS A 39 -0.93 -6.36 10.37
N GLU A 40 -0.14 -5.48 9.75
CA GLU A 40 1.21 -5.14 10.20
C GLU A 40 1.23 -4.12 11.34
N TYR A 41 0.32 -3.14 11.34
CA TYR A 41 0.34 -1.99 12.27
C TYR A 41 -0.89 -1.94 13.19
N GLY A 42 -1.84 -2.86 13.00
CA GLY A 42 -3.07 -2.96 13.76
C GLY A 42 -4.23 -2.15 13.16
N PRO A 43 -5.48 -2.47 13.54
CA PRO A 43 -6.69 -1.84 12.99
C PRO A 43 -6.76 -0.33 13.24
N GLN A 44 -6.17 0.13 14.34
CA GLN A 44 -6.12 1.57 14.65
C GLN A 44 -5.24 2.36 13.67
N ALA A 45 -4.21 1.73 13.10
CA ALA A 45 -3.37 2.37 12.10
C ALA A 45 -4.14 2.59 10.80
N ALA A 46 -4.84 1.56 10.30
CA ALA A 46 -5.66 1.64 9.09
C ALA A 46 -6.80 2.66 9.21
N LEU A 47 -7.49 2.70 10.36
CA LEU A 47 -8.58 3.65 10.61
C LEU A 47 -8.14 5.11 10.71
N HIS A 48 -6.91 5.37 11.17
CA HIS A 48 -6.39 6.71 11.43
C HIS A 48 -5.29 7.15 10.45
N LEU A 49 -5.19 6.51 9.28
CA LEU A 49 -4.25 6.91 8.24
C LEU A 49 -4.39 8.38 7.88
N VAL A 50 -3.28 9.10 7.88
CA VAL A 50 -3.24 10.52 7.51
C VAL A 50 -3.06 10.68 6.00
N ALA A 51 -2.31 9.76 5.38
CA ALA A 51 -2.07 9.74 3.94
C ALA A 51 -1.79 8.32 3.48
N PHE A 52 -2.14 8.06 2.22
CA PHE A 52 -1.96 6.76 1.57
C PHE A 52 -1.70 6.97 0.07
N SER A 53 -0.79 6.17 -0.48
CA SER A 53 -0.46 6.13 -1.90
C SER A 53 -0.10 4.71 -2.30
N LEU A 54 -0.66 4.24 -3.41
CA LEU A 54 -0.34 2.97 -4.03
C LEU A 54 0.12 3.23 -5.46
N LEU A 55 1.37 2.91 -5.76
CA LEU A 55 1.96 3.08 -7.09
C LEU A 55 2.23 1.70 -7.70
N LYS A 56 1.56 1.39 -8.80
CA LYS A 56 1.89 0.21 -9.60
C LYS A 56 3.30 0.37 -10.15
N LEU A 57 4.16 -0.61 -9.88
CA LEU A 57 5.47 -0.69 -10.51
C LEU A 57 5.27 -1.52 -11.77
N GLU A 58 5.29 -0.85 -12.93
CA GLU A 58 5.37 -1.57 -14.20
C GLU A 58 6.71 -2.32 -14.23
N ASP A 59 6.67 -3.58 -14.62
CA ASP A 59 7.89 -4.28 -15.01
C ASP A 59 8.42 -3.51 -16.22
N SER A 60 9.54 -2.81 -16.07
CA SER A 60 10.19 -2.11 -17.18
C SER A 60 10.80 -3.17 -18.11
N GLY A 61 9.93 -3.85 -18.85
CA GLY A 61 10.28 -4.74 -19.94
C GLY A 61 10.72 -3.94 -21.14
N ASP A 62 11.88 -3.30 -21.01
CA ASP A 62 12.69 -2.81 -22.14
C ASP A 62 14.04 -3.53 -22.10
N VAL A 63 14.07 -4.77 -22.62
CA VAL A 63 15.15 -5.33 -23.46
C VAL A 63 14.58 -6.41 -24.38
#